data_AF-A0A940JDY2-F1
#
_entry.id   AF-A0A940JDY2-F1
#
_cell.length_a   1.000
_cell.length_b   1.000
_cell.length_c   1.000
_cell.angle_alpha   90.00
_cell.angle_beta   90.00
_cell.angle_gamma   90.00
#
_symmetry.space_group_name_H-M   'P 1'
#
loop_
_entity.id
_entity.type
_entity.pdbx_description
1 polymer ?
#
loop_
_entity_poly.entity_id
_entity_poly.type
_entity_poly.pdbx_seq_one_letter_code
_entity_poly.pdbx_strand_id
1 'polypeptide(L)'
;MTLRIQRLRAAAIVALTATALAGCGSDDDTATDAKPTTEAVESTTAAALAPIKTYLLDHTTRLVTATAELSKQADEYAALAESVGADKLLDDANREKTAKLVAGMQESWRAANPSYEEMEGIVAGVPSLASYDNILDAGSDGSDPENAVPFDLKYSDGTVLKKPGNYFFLTETSLWGSEDKFVVKGTKADLNGDGKVEYGEALPLPQHIAAAAKGMNDEATKLDLDAKAWEPTDADVFNAVVVMTPTMAEYFEAWKNSRFVAGDKATEESFIGASRLIDITGILQGIVVIYDAIEPTIAEDDAQTAEQTGENLKSLLTYVEKLRDEEKDGRKFTAEQADTYGTEAQKRAEAIAGQVSQAADALGIELEG
;
A
#
# COMPACT_ATOMS: atom_id res chain seq x y z
N MET A 1 -18.06 -16.96 -22.56
CA MET A 1 -17.59 -16.12 -23.68
C MET A 1 -17.02 -14.88 -23.01
N THR A 2 -15.75 -14.95 -22.65
CA THR A 2 -15.12 -14.12 -21.62
C THR A 2 -14.16 -13.19 -22.34
N LEU A 3 -14.45 -11.89 -22.38
CA LEU A 3 -13.56 -10.90 -22.96
C LEU A 3 -12.39 -10.67 -22.00
N ARG A 4 -11.21 -11.15 -22.37
CA ARG A 4 -9.92 -10.72 -21.82
C ARG A 4 -9.59 -9.37 -22.43
N ILE A 5 -9.48 -8.33 -21.61
CA ILE A 5 -8.87 -7.06 -22.01
C ILE A 5 -7.37 -7.19 -21.76
N GLN A 6 -6.62 -7.52 -22.81
CA GLN A 6 -5.16 -7.42 -22.82
C GLN A 6 -4.77 -5.95 -23.03
N ARG A 7 -4.04 -5.35 -22.10
CA ARG A 7 -3.39 -4.05 -22.33
C ARG A 7 -2.07 -4.28 -23.06
N LEU A 8 -2.02 -3.88 -24.33
CA LEU A 8 -0.80 -3.78 -25.12
C LEU A 8 -0.07 -2.48 -24.76
N ARG A 9 1.10 -2.57 -24.12
CA ARG A 9 2.05 -1.44 -24.03
C ARG A 9 2.77 -1.33 -25.37
N ALA A 10 2.51 -0.24 -26.10
CA ALA A 10 3.19 0.06 -27.36
C ALA A 10 4.49 0.83 -27.06
N ALA A 11 5.64 0.18 -27.27
CA ALA A 11 6.93 0.84 -27.28
C ALA A 11 7.08 1.65 -28.59
N ALA A 12 7.12 2.97 -28.49
CA ALA A 12 7.43 3.85 -29.61
C ALA A 12 8.88 4.33 -29.51
N ILE A 13 9.74 3.79 -30.38
CA ILE A 13 11.07 4.30 -30.67
C ILE A 13 10.91 5.56 -31.52
N VAL A 14 11.36 6.72 -31.01
CA VAL A 14 11.55 7.92 -31.83
C VAL A 14 13.03 8.30 -31.80
N ALA A 15 13.69 8.08 -32.93
CA ALA A 15 14.95 8.71 -33.25
C ALA A 15 14.68 10.14 -33.71
N LEU A 16 15.36 11.13 -33.13
CA LEU A 16 15.46 12.45 -33.75
C LEU A 16 16.86 13.04 -33.68
N THR A 17 17.23 13.52 -34.86
CA THR A 17 18.48 14.07 -35.36
C THR A 17 18.87 15.40 -34.74
N ALA A 18 20.13 15.51 -34.33
CA ALA A 18 20.76 16.78 -33.99
C ALA A 18 20.97 17.64 -35.25
N THR A 19 20.49 18.88 -35.22
CA THR A 19 20.89 19.93 -36.16
C THR A 19 21.44 21.09 -35.36
N ALA A 20 22.76 21.29 -35.42
CA ALA A 20 23.43 22.45 -34.86
C ALA A 20 23.31 23.63 -35.84
N LEU A 21 22.84 24.78 -35.35
CA LEU A 21 23.03 26.07 -36.02
C LEU A 21 23.66 27.04 -35.02
N ALA A 22 24.86 27.47 -35.38
CA ALA A 22 25.57 28.57 -34.74
C ALA A 22 24.92 29.90 -35.11
N GLY A 23 24.77 30.79 -34.13
CA GLY A 23 24.39 32.18 -34.33
C GLY A 23 25.07 33.07 -33.28
N CYS A 24 26.10 33.78 -33.69
CA CYS A 24 26.69 34.89 -32.94
C CYS A 24 25.81 36.15 -33.09
N GLY A 25 25.67 36.93 -32.01
CA GLY A 25 25.08 38.27 -32.06
C GLY A 25 25.28 39.04 -30.75
N SER A 26 25.90 40.22 -30.86
CA SER A 26 26.41 41.17 -29.85
C SER A 26 25.38 41.91 -28.98
N ASP A 27 25.85 42.25 -27.78
CA ASP A 27 25.82 43.52 -27.01
C ASP A 27 24.55 44.13 -26.35
N ASP A 28 24.79 44.43 -25.05
CA ASP A 28 24.28 45.47 -24.13
C ASP A 28 22.77 45.62 -23.85
N ASP A 29 22.34 45.26 -22.63
CA ASP A 29 21.90 46.25 -21.64
C ASP A 29 21.61 45.62 -20.26
N THR A 30 21.92 46.41 -19.23
CA THR A 30 21.86 46.09 -17.80
C THR A 30 20.45 45.88 -17.26
N ALA A 31 20.15 44.67 -16.76
CA ALA A 31 19.18 44.42 -15.70
C ALA A 31 19.66 43.22 -14.88
N THR A 32 19.98 43.45 -13.61
CA THR A 32 20.27 42.39 -12.63
C THR A 32 18.98 41.68 -12.25
N ASP A 33 18.49 40.82 -13.15
CA ASP A 33 17.72 39.64 -12.78
C ASP A 33 18.74 38.54 -12.47
N ALA A 34 19.16 38.45 -11.22
CA ALA A 34 19.97 37.34 -10.76
C ALA A 34 19.10 36.08 -10.83
N LYS A 35 19.24 35.34 -11.94
CA LYS A 35 18.71 33.99 -12.08
C LYS A 35 19.15 33.19 -10.83
N PRO A 36 18.23 32.58 -10.09
CA PRO A 36 18.59 31.87 -8.86
C PRO A 36 19.63 30.80 -9.22
N THR A 37 20.72 30.77 -8.46
CA THR A 37 21.78 29.77 -8.61
C THR A 37 21.21 28.39 -8.29
N THR A 38 21.68 27.33 -8.96
CA THR A 38 21.19 25.96 -8.80
C THR A 38 21.09 25.53 -7.32
N GLU A 39 22.05 25.92 -6.49
CA GLU A 39 22.04 25.66 -5.03
C GLU A 39 20.87 26.32 -4.28
N ALA A 40 20.38 27.48 -4.73
CA ALA A 40 19.27 28.20 -4.10
C ALA A 40 17.90 27.62 -4.52
N VAL A 41 17.80 27.12 -5.76
CA VAL A 41 16.60 26.41 -6.25
C VAL A 41 16.49 25.05 -5.57
N GLU A 42 17.57 24.26 -5.53
CA GLU A 42 17.62 22.96 -4.83
C GLU A 42 17.29 23.09 -3.33
N SER A 43 17.78 24.15 -2.66
CA SER A 43 17.47 24.41 -1.25
C SER A 43 16.01 24.77 -1.00
N THR A 44 15.29 25.30 -1.99
CA THR A 44 13.89 25.73 -1.84
C THR A 44 12.95 24.53 -2.06
N THR A 45 13.22 23.69 -3.07
CA THR A 45 12.50 22.43 -3.32
C THR A 45 12.68 21.45 -2.17
N ALA A 46 13.91 21.28 -1.66
CA ALA A 46 14.16 20.38 -0.53
C ALA A 46 13.39 20.79 0.74
N ALA A 47 13.24 22.10 0.98
CA ALA A 47 12.45 22.60 2.10
C ALA A 47 10.94 22.37 1.91
N ALA A 48 10.43 22.49 0.67
CA ALA A 48 9.03 22.26 0.33
C ALA A 48 8.61 20.79 0.48
N LEU A 49 9.50 19.85 0.15
CA LEU A 49 9.21 18.40 0.22
C LEU A 49 9.53 17.76 1.58
N ALA A 50 10.14 18.50 2.52
CA ALA A 50 10.44 18.01 3.87
C ALA A 50 9.23 17.43 4.66
N PRO A 51 7.99 17.96 4.51
CA PRO A 51 6.81 17.34 5.13
C PRO A 51 6.53 15.92 4.63
N ILE A 52 6.74 15.63 3.34
CA ILE A 52 6.54 14.29 2.76
C ILE A 52 7.55 13.31 3.36
N LYS A 53 8.82 13.71 3.45
CA LYS A 53 9.86 12.91 4.11
C LYS A 53 9.52 12.64 5.58
N THR A 54 9.07 13.67 6.30
CA THR A 54 8.68 13.53 7.72
C THR A 54 7.50 12.57 7.88
N TYR A 55 6.51 12.68 6.99
CA TYR A 55 5.36 11.79 6.93
C TYR A 55 5.80 10.35 6.69
N LEU A 56 6.59 10.09 5.63
CA LEU A 56 7.08 8.74 5.35
C LEU A 56 7.82 8.12 6.55
N LEU A 57 8.71 8.88 7.20
CA LEU A 57 9.51 8.39 8.32
C LEU A 57 8.70 8.07 9.59
N ASP A 58 7.64 8.85 9.88
CA ASP A 58 6.74 8.52 10.99
C ASP A 58 6.05 7.18 10.75
N HIS A 59 5.55 6.98 9.53
CA HIS A 59 4.79 5.79 9.16
C HIS A 59 5.67 4.53 9.06
N THR A 60 6.88 4.63 8.48
CA THR A 60 7.83 3.50 8.48
C THR A 60 8.26 3.13 9.90
N THR A 61 8.45 4.10 10.80
CA THR A 61 8.77 3.84 12.21
C THR A 61 7.65 3.08 12.92
N ARG A 62 6.39 3.47 12.67
CA ARG A 62 5.20 2.77 13.20
C ARG A 62 5.09 1.36 12.63
N LEU A 63 5.29 1.18 11.33
CA LEU A 63 5.27 -0.13 10.68
C LEU A 63 6.34 -1.06 11.25
N VAL A 64 7.58 -0.62 11.39
CA VAL A 64 8.67 -1.41 12.01
C VAL A 64 8.31 -1.81 13.43
N THR A 65 7.74 -0.90 14.22
CA THR A 65 7.32 -1.20 15.60
C THR A 65 6.24 -2.28 15.64
N ALA A 66 5.20 -2.14 14.81
CA ALA A 66 4.08 -3.08 14.77
C ALA A 66 4.50 -4.47 14.24
N THR A 67 5.30 -4.51 13.18
CA THR A 67 5.79 -5.76 12.57
C THR A 67 6.81 -6.48 13.46
N ALA A 68 7.62 -5.75 14.22
CA ALA A 68 8.51 -6.35 15.23
C ALA A 68 7.73 -7.06 16.34
N GLU A 69 6.66 -6.45 16.85
CA GLU A 69 5.81 -7.09 17.87
C GLU A 69 5.05 -8.29 17.29
N LEU A 70 4.53 -8.19 16.05
CA LEU A 70 3.91 -9.32 15.34
C LEU A 70 4.90 -10.49 15.20
N SER A 71 6.13 -10.22 14.75
CA SER A 71 7.17 -11.25 14.60
C SER A 71 7.51 -11.91 15.93
N LYS A 72 7.65 -11.12 17.01
CA LYS A 72 7.93 -11.65 18.34
C LYS A 72 6.82 -12.58 18.85
N GLN A 73 5.57 -12.17 18.69
CA GLN A 73 4.42 -12.98 19.12
C GLN A 73 4.26 -14.25 18.27
N ALA A 74 4.55 -14.18 16.97
CA ALA A 74 4.57 -15.33 16.08
C ALA A 74 5.65 -16.35 16.47
N ASP A 75 6.83 -15.88 16.88
CA ASP A 75 7.89 -16.74 17.43
C ASP A 75 7.47 -17.38 18.77
N GLU A 76 6.82 -16.62 19.67
CA GLU A 76 6.28 -17.16 20.93
C GLU A 76 5.19 -18.22 20.69
N TYR A 77 4.35 -18.03 19.68
CA TYR A 77 3.33 -18.98 19.23
C TYR A 77 3.95 -20.25 18.63
N ALA A 78 4.95 -20.10 17.76
CA ALA A 78 5.70 -21.23 17.20
C ALA A 78 6.42 -22.04 18.27
N ALA A 79 7.05 -21.39 19.25
CA ALA A 79 7.69 -22.06 20.37
C ALA A 79 6.69 -22.82 21.26
N LEU A 80 5.48 -22.26 21.48
CA LEU A 80 4.43 -22.97 22.19
C LEU A 80 4.03 -24.24 21.42
N ALA A 81 3.78 -24.12 20.12
CA ALA A 81 3.41 -25.25 19.27
C ALA A 81 4.48 -26.34 19.23
N GLU A 82 5.76 -25.96 19.18
CA GLU A 82 6.89 -26.91 19.25
C GLU A 82 6.90 -27.65 20.60
N SER A 83 6.62 -26.95 21.71
CA SER A 83 6.68 -27.53 23.05
C SER A 83 5.56 -28.53 23.34
N VAL A 84 4.35 -28.34 22.78
CA VAL A 84 3.18 -29.16 23.11
C VAL A 84 2.67 -30.02 21.94
N GLY A 85 3.06 -29.69 20.71
CA GLY A 85 2.46 -30.18 19.47
C GLY A 85 1.36 -29.24 18.98
N ALA A 86 1.35 -28.92 17.68
CA ALA A 86 0.34 -28.02 17.09
C ALA A 86 -1.11 -28.50 17.27
N ASP A 87 -1.31 -29.82 17.34
CA ASP A 87 -2.59 -30.48 17.60
C ASP A 87 -3.12 -30.27 19.03
N LYS A 88 -2.26 -29.84 19.96
CA LYS A 88 -2.57 -29.63 21.39
C LYS A 88 -2.63 -28.16 21.80
N LEU A 89 -2.54 -27.24 20.85
CA LEU A 89 -2.63 -25.80 21.13
C LEU A 89 -3.98 -25.42 21.75
N LEU A 90 -5.04 -26.18 21.47
CA LEU A 90 -6.40 -25.93 21.98
C LEU A 90 -6.81 -26.86 23.12
N ASP A 91 -5.91 -27.68 23.63
CA ASP A 91 -6.13 -28.41 24.88
C ASP A 91 -6.35 -27.41 26.03
N ASP A 92 -7.14 -27.78 27.04
CA ASP A 92 -7.53 -26.91 28.16
C ASP A 92 -6.33 -26.22 28.83
N ALA A 93 -5.17 -26.90 28.89
CA ALA A 93 -3.95 -26.39 29.50
C ALA A 93 -3.27 -25.27 28.69
N ASN A 94 -3.52 -25.19 27.38
CA ASN A 94 -2.83 -24.28 26.45
C ASN A 94 -3.75 -23.24 25.83
N ARG A 95 -5.06 -23.51 25.76
CA ARG A 95 -6.04 -22.72 25.00
C ARG A 95 -5.99 -21.23 25.32
N GLU A 96 -6.00 -20.85 26.60
CA GLU A 96 -5.96 -19.44 27.01
C GLU A 96 -4.71 -18.73 26.48
N LYS A 97 -3.54 -19.38 26.57
CA LYS A 97 -2.28 -18.84 26.08
C LYS A 97 -2.29 -18.74 24.54
N THR A 98 -2.79 -19.77 23.86
CA THR A 98 -2.94 -19.79 22.41
C THR A 98 -3.85 -18.66 21.94
N ALA A 99 -5.03 -18.52 22.54
CA ALA A 99 -6.00 -17.47 22.20
C ALA A 99 -5.40 -16.08 22.41
N LYS A 100 -4.67 -15.86 23.52
CA LYS A 100 -3.99 -14.60 23.79
C LYS A 100 -2.92 -14.27 22.75
N LEU A 101 -2.13 -15.25 22.33
CA LEU A 101 -1.10 -15.05 21.31
C LEU A 101 -1.70 -14.74 19.94
N VAL A 102 -2.75 -15.47 19.52
CA VAL A 102 -3.45 -15.20 18.26
C VAL A 102 -4.09 -13.81 18.27
N ALA A 103 -4.79 -13.45 19.36
CA ALA A 103 -5.37 -12.12 19.50
C ALA A 103 -4.32 -11.00 19.49
N GLY A 104 -3.18 -11.20 20.15
CA GLY A 104 -2.05 -10.27 20.11
C GLY A 104 -1.53 -10.08 18.69
N MET A 105 -1.32 -11.17 17.94
CA MET A 105 -0.83 -11.08 16.56
C MET A 105 -1.84 -10.35 15.67
N GLN A 106 -3.13 -10.61 15.83
CA GLN A 106 -4.18 -9.88 15.11
C GLN A 106 -4.21 -8.38 15.46
N GLU A 107 -3.91 -8.00 16.70
CA GLU A 107 -3.78 -6.59 17.12
C GLU A 107 -2.55 -5.94 16.48
N SER A 108 -1.39 -6.60 16.53
CA SER A 108 -0.16 -6.10 15.90
C SER A 108 -0.30 -5.98 14.39
N TRP A 109 -0.96 -6.92 13.73
CA TRP A 109 -1.29 -6.83 12.30
C TRP A 109 -2.19 -5.62 12.01
N ARG A 110 -3.24 -5.40 12.81
CA ARG A 110 -4.13 -4.23 12.66
C ARG A 110 -3.46 -2.90 12.97
N ALA A 111 -2.33 -2.89 13.66
CA ALA A 111 -1.49 -1.71 13.82
C ALA A 111 -0.53 -1.52 12.63
N ALA A 112 -0.05 -2.62 12.05
CA ALA A 112 0.86 -2.60 10.90
C ALA A 112 0.17 -2.13 9.62
N ASN A 113 -1.01 -2.68 9.29
CA ASN A 113 -1.75 -2.36 8.06
C ASN A 113 -1.95 -0.85 7.86
N PRO A 114 -2.66 -0.09 8.74
CA PRO A 114 -2.82 1.34 8.52
C PRO A 114 -1.49 2.12 8.50
N SER A 115 -0.45 1.65 9.20
CA SER A 115 0.87 2.28 9.13
C SER A 115 1.52 2.15 7.75
N TYR A 116 1.19 1.11 6.99
CA TYR A 116 1.61 0.94 5.60
C TYR A 116 0.69 1.69 4.63
N GLU A 117 -0.63 1.45 4.69
CA GLU A 117 -1.60 2.05 3.74
C GLU A 117 -1.51 3.58 3.68
N GLU A 118 -1.31 4.21 4.84
CA GLU A 118 -1.18 5.67 4.92
C GLU A 118 0.04 6.20 4.13
N MET A 119 1.13 5.42 4.03
CA MET A 119 2.33 5.80 3.26
C MET A 119 2.44 5.12 1.89
N GLU A 120 1.55 4.20 1.53
CA GLU A 120 1.59 3.42 0.28
C GLU A 120 1.61 4.34 -0.94
N GLY A 121 0.86 5.45 -0.91
CA GLY A 121 0.88 6.44 -1.98
C GLY A 121 2.29 6.95 -2.33
N ILE A 122 3.19 7.04 -1.33
CA ILE A 122 4.61 7.35 -1.53
C ILE A 122 5.38 6.09 -1.93
N VAL A 123 5.24 5.00 -1.17
CA VAL A 123 6.05 3.78 -1.37
C VAL A 123 5.84 3.16 -2.74
N ALA A 124 4.58 2.97 -3.15
CA ALA A 124 4.22 2.38 -4.44
C ALA A 124 4.36 3.38 -5.60
N GLY A 125 4.18 4.68 -5.33
CA GLY A 125 4.26 5.75 -6.31
C GLY A 125 5.68 6.21 -6.67
N VAL A 126 6.64 6.00 -5.78
CA VAL A 126 8.05 6.39 -5.97
C VAL A 126 8.86 5.21 -6.52
N PRO A 127 9.45 5.31 -7.72
CA PRO A 127 10.12 4.19 -8.39
C PRO A 127 11.21 3.51 -7.56
N SER A 128 12.00 4.27 -6.80
CA SER A 128 13.06 3.71 -5.94
C SER A 128 12.54 2.94 -4.72
N LEU A 129 11.27 3.11 -4.37
CA LEU A 129 10.63 2.47 -3.21
C LEU A 129 9.59 1.40 -3.63
N ALA A 130 9.08 1.46 -4.86
CA ALA A 130 7.97 0.64 -5.35
C ALA A 130 8.18 -0.89 -5.24
N SER A 131 9.42 -1.36 -5.19
CA SER A 131 9.67 -2.79 -4.94
C SER A 131 9.19 -3.25 -3.57
N TYR A 132 9.16 -2.36 -2.56
CA TYR A 132 8.64 -2.68 -1.24
C TYR A 132 7.13 -2.91 -1.27
N ASP A 133 6.42 -2.19 -2.13
CA ASP A 133 4.98 -2.39 -2.30
C ASP A 133 4.65 -3.76 -2.85
N ASN A 134 5.35 -4.19 -3.90
CA ASN A 134 5.24 -5.54 -4.41
C ASN A 134 5.54 -6.59 -3.32
N ILE A 135 6.51 -6.35 -2.44
CA ILE A 135 6.92 -7.33 -1.44
C ILE A 135 5.96 -7.36 -0.23
N LEU A 136 5.50 -6.20 0.21
CA LEU A 136 4.71 -6.05 1.43
C LEU A 136 3.22 -6.25 1.16
N ASP A 137 2.65 -5.68 0.09
CA ASP A 137 1.21 -5.50 -0.03
C ASP A 137 0.57 -5.85 -1.39
N ALA A 138 1.24 -5.56 -2.51
CA ALA A 138 0.61 -5.70 -3.83
C ALA A 138 1.01 -6.98 -4.60
N GLY A 139 2.13 -7.61 -4.25
CA GLY A 139 2.67 -8.70 -5.05
C GLY A 139 1.83 -9.98 -4.98
N SER A 140 1.63 -10.57 -6.15
CA SER A 140 0.86 -11.80 -6.31
C SER A 140 1.70 -13.04 -6.02
N ASP A 141 1.04 -14.20 -5.99
CA ASP A 141 1.74 -15.48 -5.94
C ASP A 141 2.31 -15.88 -7.31
N GLY A 142 3.07 -16.97 -7.36
CA GLY A 142 3.71 -17.45 -8.58
C GLY A 142 2.75 -17.88 -9.71
N SER A 143 1.43 -17.85 -9.51
CA SER A 143 0.44 -18.11 -10.56
C SER A 143 0.28 -16.94 -11.54
N ASP A 144 0.68 -15.73 -11.13
CA ASP A 144 0.80 -14.54 -11.97
C ASP A 144 2.25 -14.06 -12.03
N PRO A 145 3.08 -14.62 -12.93
CA PRO A 145 4.52 -14.36 -12.96
C PRO A 145 4.92 -12.91 -13.20
N GLU A 146 4.04 -12.08 -13.77
CA GLU A 146 4.32 -10.68 -14.07
C GLU A 146 4.30 -9.82 -12.80
N ASN A 147 3.42 -10.14 -11.86
CA ASN A 147 3.25 -9.41 -10.60
C ASN A 147 3.72 -10.21 -9.37
N ALA A 148 4.31 -11.39 -9.59
CA ALA A 148 4.68 -12.27 -8.49
C ALA A 148 5.79 -11.68 -7.62
N VAL A 149 5.67 -11.88 -6.30
CA VAL A 149 6.72 -11.51 -5.34
C VAL A 149 8.10 -12.09 -5.73
N PRO A 150 9.19 -11.38 -5.40
CA PRO A 150 10.54 -11.79 -5.80
C PRO A 150 11.16 -12.85 -4.87
N PHE A 151 10.47 -13.29 -3.82
CA PHE A 151 11.01 -14.16 -2.79
C PHE A 151 10.30 -15.51 -2.68
N ASP A 152 11.00 -16.48 -2.08
CA ASP A 152 10.41 -17.73 -1.59
C ASP A 152 10.36 -17.67 -0.06
N LEU A 153 9.28 -18.16 0.55
CA LEU A 153 9.15 -18.24 2.01
C LEU A 153 9.68 -19.59 2.51
N LYS A 154 10.65 -19.55 3.42
CA LYS A 154 11.29 -20.75 3.98
C LYS A 154 10.84 -20.97 5.42
N TYR A 155 10.40 -22.18 5.72
CA TYR A 155 10.04 -22.59 7.07
C TYR A 155 11.23 -23.17 7.82
N SER A 156 11.15 -23.21 9.15
CA SER A 156 12.17 -23.79 10.03
C SER A 156 12.37 -25.30 9.80
N ASP A 157 11.36 -26.01 9.30
CA ASP A 157 11.42 -27.43 8.95
C ASP A 157 12.08 -27.72 7.58
N GLY A 158 12.51 -26.67 6.87
CA GLY A 158 13.12 -26.77 5.54
C GLY A 158 12.12 -26.75 4.38
N THR A 159 10.82 -26.70 4.65
CA THR A 159 9.79 -26.46 3.61
C THR A 159 10.01 -25.10 2.97
N VAL A 160 9.81 -25.03 1.65
CA VAL A 160 9.92 -23.79 0.88
C VAL A 160 8.63 -23.58 0.09
N LEU A 161 7.94 -22.47 0.36
CA LEU A 161 6.87 -21.99 -0.50
C LEU A 161 7.44 -21.06 -1.54
N LYS A 162 7.28 -21.43 -2.81
CA LYS A 162 7.78 -20.61 -3.91
C LYS A 162 6.81 -19.47 -4.18
N LYS A 163 7.31 -18.23 -4.15
CA LYS A 163 6.54 -17.01 -4.44
C LYS A 163 5.11 -17.05 -3.92
N PRO A 164 4.89 -17.06 -2.60
CA PRO A 164 3.59 -17.38 -2.04
C PRO A 164 2.60 -16.21 -1.99
N GLY A 165 3.01 -15.02 -2.45
CA GLY A 165 2.26 -13.76 -2.29
C GLY A 165 2.98 -12.80 -1.35
N ASN A 166 2.46 -11.57 -1.22
CA ASN A 166 3.01 -10.52 -0.38
C ASN A 166 2.81 -10.76 1.13
N TYR A 167 3.55 -10.04 1.97
CA TYR A 167 3.56 -10.32 3.42
C TYR A 167 2.27 -9.95 4.16
N PHE A 168 1.53 -8.91 3.74
CA PHE A 168 0.22 -8.60 4.32
C PHE A 168 -0.77 -9.73 4.05
N PHE A 169 -0.84 -10.23 2.81
CA PHE A 169 -1.65 -11.39 2.44
C PHE A 169 -1.30 -12.63 3.27
N LEU A 170 -0.02 -13.01 3.32
CA LEU A 170 0.43 -14.22 4.03
C LEU A 170 0.08 -14.18 5.52
N THR A 171 0.30 -13.02 6.15
CA THR A 171 0.04 -12.87 7.58
C THR A 171 -1.45 -12.77 7.89
N GLU A 172 -2.21 -11.99 7.11
CA GLU A 172 -3.66 -11.83 7.29
C GLU A 172 -4.39 -13.16 7.11
N THR A 173 -4.19 -13.81 5.97
CA THR A 173 -4.92 -15.03 5.64
C THR A 173 -4.60 -16.19 6.60
N SER A 174 -3.41 -16.19 7.21
CA SER A 174 -3.08 -17.11 8.30
C SER A 174 -3.78 -16.76 9.61
N LEU A 175 -3.82 -15.48 10.00
CA LEU A 175 -4.37 -14.99 11.27
C LEU A 175 -5.90 -15.03 11.34
N TRP A 176 -6.58 -14.98 10.18
CA TRP A 176 -8.04 -15.11 10.09
C TRP A 176 -8.50 -16.38 9.38
N GLY A 177 -7.58 -17.17 8.85
CA GLY A 177 -7.86 -18.51 8.32
C GLY A 177 -8.68 -18.51 7.03
N SER A 178 -8.55 -17.50 6.18
CA SER A 178 -9.15 -17.52 4.83
C SER A 178 -8.41 -18.45 3.87
N GLU A 179 -7.12 -18.72 4.14
CA GLU A 179 -6.32 -19.65 3.35
C GLU A 179 -6.07 -20.96 4.11
N ASP A 180 -6.76 -22.02 3.69
CA ASP A 180 -6.69 -23.37 4.27
C ASP A 180 -5.26 -23.94 4.36
N LYS A 181 -4.36 -23.48 3.48
CA LYS A 181 -2.96 -23.90 3.43
C LYS A 181 -2.08 -23.25 4.52
N PHE A 182 -2.55 -22.17 5.15
CA PHE A 182 -1.82 -21.41 6.17
C PHE A 182 -2.35 -21.60 7.60
N VAL A 183 -3.25 -22.56 7.80
CA VAL A 183 -3.81 -22.93 9.11
C VAL A 183 -3.51 -24.39 9.47
N VAL A 184 -3.59 -24.70 10.75
CA VAL A 184 -3.48 -26.07 11.27
C VAL A 184 -4.68 -26.90 10.83
N LYS A 185 -4.43 -28.00 10.12
CA LYS A 185 -5.47 -28.87 9.57
C LYS A 185 -6.06 -29.82 10.62
N GLY A 186 -7.35 -30.12 10.46
CA GLY A 186 -8.05 -31.14 11.26
C GLY A 186 -8.48 -30.68 12.65
N THR A 187 -8.27 -29.41 12.98
CA THR A 187 -8.62 -28.80 14.27
C THR A 187 -9.69 -27.73 14.07
N LYS A 188 -10.73 -27.73 14.90
CA LYS A 188 -11.66 -26.60 14.98
C LYS A 188 -11.00 -25.50 15.81
N ALA A 189 -10.81 -24.32 15.23
CA ALA A 189 -10.20 -23.18 15.90
C ALA A 189 -11.16 -22.53 16.92
N ASP A 190 -11.64 -23.29 17.92
CA ASP A 190 -12.46 -22.78 19.02
C ASP A 190 -11.51 -22.21 20.09
N LEU A 191 -11.05 -20.97 19.87
CA LEU A 191 -10.06 -20.32 20.73
C LEU A 191 -10.66 -19.99 22.10
N ASN A 192 -11.96 -19.70 22.16
CA ASN A 192 -12.64 -19.27 23.38
C ASN A 192 -13.25 -20.43 24.22
N GLY A 193 -13.43 -21.62 23.65
CA GLY A 193 -13.99 -22.78 24.36
C GLY A 193 -15.49 -22.85 24.48
N ASP A 194 -16.23 -22.08 23.69
CA ASP A 194 -17.70 -22.08 23.72
C ASP A 194 -18.32 -23.16 22.82
N GLY A 195 -17.50 -23.88 22.06
CA GLY A 195 -17.91 -24.96 21.16
C GLY A 195 -18.37 -24.51 19.77
N LYS A 196 -18.22 -23.22 19.45
CA LYS A 196 -18.39 -22.64 18.11
C LYS A 196 -17.03 -22.17 17.58
N VAL A 197 -16.99 -21.92 16.29
CA VAL A 197 -15.87 -21.23 15.65
C VAL A 197 -16.48 -19.97 15.08
N GLU A 198 -16.16 -18.84 15.70
CA GLU A 198 -16.59 -17.53 15.28
C GLU A 198 -15.57 -16.89 14.31
N TYR A 199 -16.01 -15.82 13.68
CA TYR A 199 -15.15 -15.05 12.80
C TYR A 199 -13.90 -14.53 13.53
N GLY A 200 -12.74 -14.71 12.91
CA GLY A 200 -11.46 -14.33 13.50
C GLY A 200 -10.89 -15.38 14.46
N GLU A 201 -11.60 -16.48 14.70
CA GLU A 201 -10.98 -17.64 15.32
C GLU A 201 -10.32 -18.52 14.25
N ALA A 202 -9.02 -18.36 14.12
CA ALA A 202 -8.17 -19.22 13.29
C ALA A 202 -7.03 -19.79 14.13
N LEU A 203 -6.49 -20.91 13.67
CA LEU A 203 -5.28 -21.50 14.25
C LEU A 203 -4.17 -21.47 13.19
N PRO A 204 -3.35 -20.39 13.16
CA PRO A 204 -2.28 -20.23 12.19
C PRO A 204 -1.33 -21.42 12.18
N LEU A 205 -0.84 -21.82 11.00
CA LEU A 205 0.23 -22.81 10.92
C LEU A 205 1.51 -22.21 11.54
N PRO A 206 2.08 -22.76 12.63
CA PRO A 206 3.06 -22.04 13.44
C PRO A 206 4.33 -21.63 12.68
N GLN A 207 4.87 -22.54 11.87
CA GLN A 207 6.05 -22.26 11.04
C GLN A 207 5.77 -21.27 9.90
N HIS A 208 4.52 -21.19 9.44
CA HIS A 208 4.13 -20.23 8.41
C HIS A 208 4.05 -18.82 9.00
N ILE A 209 3.26 -18.62 10.07
CA ILE A 209 3.07 -17.30 10.64
C ILE A 209 4.38 -16.73 11.18
N ALA A 210 5.25 -17.56 11.79
CA ALA A 210 6.57 -17.13 12.24
C ALA A 210 7.47 -16.69 11.06
N ALA A 211 7.53 -17.48 9.98
CA ALA A 211 8.33 -17.12 8.81
C ALA A 211 7.81 -15.87 8.11
N ALA A 212 6.49 -15.76 7.91
CA ALA A 212 5.85 -14.64 7.23
C ALA A 212 5.98 -13.34 8.06
N ALA A 213 5.69 -13.36 9.35
CA ALA A 213 5.82 -12.20 10.23
C ALA A 213 7.26 -11.71 10.33
N LYS A 214 8.23 -12.65 10.40
CA LYS A 214 9.64 -12.29 10.38
C LYS A 214 10.03 -11.62 9.06
N GLY A 215 9.63 -12.19 7.92
CA GLY A 215 9.90 -11.62 6.60
C GLY A 215 9.30 -10.23 6.45
N MET A 216 8.05 -10.03 6.90
CA MET A 216 7.37 -8.74 6.92
C MET A 216 8.17 -7.69 7.71
N ASN A 217 8.64 -8.04 8.91
CA ASN A 217 9.46 -7.14 9.74
C ASN A 217 10.84 -6.84 9.10
N ASP A 218 11.47 -7.85 8.51
CA ASP A 218 12.75 -7.68 7.81
C ASP A 218 12.61 -6.72 6.61
N GLU A 219 11.47 -6.72 5.91
CA GLU A 219 11.22 -5.81 4.77
C GLU A 219 10.75 -4.42 5.23
N ALA A 220 9.90 -4.33 6.26
CA ALA A 220 9.56 -3.05 6.89
C ALA A 220 10.81 -2.31 7.39
N THR A 221 11.78 -3.04 7.96
CA THR A 221 13.05 -2.47 8.41
C THR A 221 13.91 -1.98 7.24
N LYS A 222 13.93 -2.70 6.11
CA LYS A 222 14.66 -2.26 4.91
C LYS A 222 14.01 -1.03 4.29
N LEU A 223 12.67 -1.02 4.18
CA LEU A 223 11.91 0.15 3.75
C LEU A 223 12.22 1.37 4.62
N ASP A 224 12.23 1.23 5.95
CA ASP A 224 12.58 2.34 6.85
C ASP A 224 14.01 2.87 6.65
N LEU A 225 14.97 1.98 6.38
CA LEU A 225 16.35 2.38 6.09
C LEU A 225 16.46 3.13 4.76
N ASP A 226 15.80 2.63 3.71
CA ASP A 226 15.80 3.27 2.41
C ASP A 226 14.99 4.57 2.42
N ALA A 227 13.88 4.61 3.16
CA ALA A 227 13.11 5.82 3.41
C ALA A 227 13.96 6.89 4.12
N LYS A 228 14.86 6.52 5.02
CA LYS A 228 15.83 7.45 5.66
C LYS A 228 16.86 7.98 4.67
N ALA A 229 17.29 7.17 3.72
CA ALA A 229 18.27 7.56 2.70
C ALA A 229 17.65 8.32 1.51
N TRP A 230 16.36 8.14 1.24
CA TRP A 230 15.65 8.76 0.11
C TRP A 230 15.52 10.27 0.29
N GLU A 231 15.98 11.05 -0.68
CA GLU A 231 15.71 12.49 -0.73
C GLU A 231 14.60 12.75 -1.75
N PRO A 232 13.42 13.28 -1.34
CA PRO A 232 12.33 13.49 -2.26
C PRO A 232 12.70 14.45 -3.40
N THR A 233 12.30 14.10 -4.62
CA THR A 233 12.41 14.97 -5.80
C THR A 233 11.02 15.33 -6.33
N ASP A 234 10.93 16.40 -7.12
CA ASP A 234 9.67 16.78 -7.80
C ASP A 234 9.15 15.64 -8.68
N ALA A 235 10.03 14.94 -9.40
CA ALA A 235 9.66 13.79 -10.22
C ALA A 235 9.02 12.69 -9.38
N ASP A 236 9.62 12.32 -8.24
CA ASP A 236 9.07 11.30 -7.34
C ASP A 236 7.64 11.65 -6.89
N VAL A 237 7.42 12.88 -6.45
CA VAL A 237 6.17 13.28 -5.80
C VAL A 237 5.05 13.52 -6.81
N PHE A 238 5.35 14.08 -7.98
CA PHE A 238 4.37 14.16 -9.07
C PHE A 238 4.02 12.76 -9.59
N ASN A 239 5.02 11.89 -9.75
CA ASN A 239 4.81 10.51 -10.19
C ASN A 239 3.89 9.76 -9.22
N ALA A 240 4.13 9.89 -7.92
CA ALA A 240 3.31 9.27 -6.89
C ALA A 240 1.83 9.65 -7.00
N VAL A 241 1.51 10.95 -7.16
CA VAL A 241 0.12 11.39 -7.32
C VAL A 241 -0.48 10.84 -8.62
N VAL A 242 0.26 10.86 -9.72
CA VAL A 242 -0.25 10.42 -11.03
C VAL A 242 -0.48 8.92 -11.10
N VAL A 243 0.41 8.11 -10.52
CA VAL A 243 0.34 6.64 -10.60
C VAL A 243 -0.62 6.07 -9.57
N MET A 244 -0.65 6.62 -8.35
CA MET A 244 -1.43 6.03 -7.24
C MET A 244 -2.86 6.53 -7.15
N THR A 245 -3.18 7.72 -7.64
CA THR A 245 -4.57 8.22 -7.58
C THR A 245 -5.56 7.36 -8.41
N PRO A 246 -5.27 6.96 -9.67
CA PRO A 246 -6.24 6.31 -10.56
C PRO A 246 -6.39 4.78 -10.36
N THR A 247 -6.10 4.24 -9.18
CA THR A 247 -6.22 2.81 -8.84
C THR A 247 -7.56 2.45 -8.18
N MET A 248 -8.47 3.43 -8.02
CA MET A 248 -9.73 3.28 -7.28
C MET A 248 -10.60 2.12 -7.78
N ALA A 249 -10.71 1.89 -9.09
CA ALA A 249 -11.56 0.82 -9.63
C ALA A 249 -11.13 -0.57 -9.13
N GLU A 250 -9.83 -0.82 -9.05
CA GLU A 250 -9.28 -2.08 -8.55
C GLU A 250 -9.54 -2.22 -7.05
N TYR A 251 -9.31 -1.16 -6.28
CA TYR A 251 -9.56 -1.19 -4.84
C TYR A 251 -11.05 -1.39 -4.50
N PHE A 252 -11.96 -0.76 -5.23
CA PHE A 252 -13.39 -0.97 -5.03
C PHE A 252 -13.86 -2.36 -5.51
N GLU A 253 -13.21 -2.96 -6.51
CA GLU A 253 -13.45 -4.35 -6.90
C GLU A 253 -13.05 -5.31 -5.78
N ALA A 254 -11.88 -5.11 -5.17
CA ALA A 254 -11.44 -5.88 -4.01
C ALA A 254 -12.39 -5.69 -2.81
N TRP A 255 -12.80 -4.44 -2.50
CA TRP A 255 -13.78 -4.16 -1.46
C TRP A 255 -15.12 -4.89 -1.68
N LYS A 256 -15.63 -4.86 -2.91
CA LYS A 256 -16.86 -5.55 -3.32
C LYS A 256 -16.78 -7.06 -3.08
N ASN A 257 -15.65 -7.66 -3.43
CA ASN A 257 -15.44 -9.11 -3.35
C ASN A 257 -14.97 -9.56 -1.95
N SER A 258 -14.61 -8.61 -1.08
CA SER A 258 -14.28 -8.85 0.33
C SER A 258 -15.50 -9.25 1.14
N ARG A 259 -15.21 -9.82 2.31
CA ARG A 259 -16.24 -10.15 3.31
C ARG A 259 -17.03 -8.95 3.84
N PHE A 260 -16.52 -7.73 3.71
CA PHE A 260 -17.22 -6.54 4.19
C PHE A 260 -18.51 -6.25 3.38
N VAL A 261 -18.49 -6.60 2.09
CA VAL A 261 -19.65 -6.49 1.19
C VAL A 261 -20.30 -7.86 0.93
N ALA A 262 -19.51 -8.87 0.60
CA ALA A 262 -20.01 -10.19 0.19
C ALA A 262 -20.29 -11.15 1.36
N GLY A 263 -19.83 -10.84 2.58
CA GLY A 263 -19.95 -11.73 3.75
C GLY A 263 -19.35 -13.11 3.48
N ASP A 264 -20.09 -14.16 3.80
CA ASP A 264 -19.68 -15.56 3.59
C ASP A 264 -19.55 -15.97 2.11
N LYS A 265 -19.94 -15.09 1.17
CA LYS A 265 -19.79 -15.31 -0.28
C LYS A 265 -18.59 -14.59 -0.86
N ALA A 266 -17.72 -14.03 -0.02
CA ALA A 266 -16.50 -13.39 -0.46
C ALA A 266 -15.67 -14.34 -1.34
N THR A 267 -15.14 -13.78 -2.42
CA THR A 267 -14.15 -14.45 -3.27
C THR A 267 -12.78 -13.82 -3.13
N GLU A 268 -12.69 -12.65 -2.52
CA GLU A 268 -11.44 -12.04 -2.11
C GLU A 268 -10.95 -12.74 -0.82
N GLU A 269 -9.73 -13.28 -0.88
CA GLU A 269 -9.10 -14.01 0.22
C GLU A 269 -8.46 -13.05 1.24
N SER A 270 -8.32 -11.78 0.89
CA SER A 270 -7.76 -10.68 1.69
C SER A 270 -8.86 -9.74 2.22
N PHE A 271 -8.45 -8.67 2.92
CA PHE A 271 -9.34 -7.65 3.48
C PHE A 271 -10.33 -8.26 4.46
N ILE A 272 -9.75 -8.88 5.47
CA ILE A 272 -10.44 -9.62 6.52
C ILE A 272 -10.26 -8.89 7.84
N GLY A 273 -9.00 -8.75 8.26
CA GLY A 273 -8.60 -8.02 9.45
C GLY A 273 -8.89 -6.53 9.35
N ALA A 274 -8.80 -5.97 8.13
CA ALA A 274 -9.12 -4.60 7.77
C ALA A 274 -9.97 -4.54 6.49
N SER A 275 -10.79 -3.50 6.37
CA SER A 275 -11.59 -3.25 5.16
C SER A 275 -10.75 -2.52 4.14
N ARG A 276 -10.91 -2.84 2.86
CA ARG A 276 -10.28 -2.09 1.77
C ARG A 276 -10.65 -0.60 1.77
N LEU A 277 -11.79 -0.20 2.35
CA LEU A 277 -12.11 1.23 2.52
C LEU A 277 -11.18 1.95 3.51
N ILE A 278 -10.66 1.24 4.51
CA ILE A 278 -9.64 1.80 5.43
C ILE A 278 -8.36 2.07 4.64
N ASP A 279 -7.92 1.07 3.88
CA ASP A 279 -6.74 1.14 3.01
C ASP A 279 -6.83 2.31 2.02
N ILE A 280 -7.87 2.36 1.19
CA ILE A 280 -8.08 3.45 0.21
C ILE A 280 -8.04 4.82 0.89
N THR A 281 -8.59 4.92 2.10
CA THR A 281 -8.57 6.17 2.84
C THR A 281 -7.15 6.54 3.27
N GLY A 282 -6.37 5.59 3.80
CA GLY A 282 -4.97 5.82 4.15
C GLY A 282 -4.15 6.28 2.94
N ILE A 283 -4.29 5.57 1.82
CA ILE A 283 -3.60 5.90 0.56
C ILE A 283 -3.92 7.34 0.13
N LEU A 284 -5.21 7.71 0.08
CA LEU A 284 -5.63 9.05 -0.31
C LEU A 284 -5.16 10.13 0.69
N GLN A 285 -5.06 9.83 1.98
CA GLN A 285 -4.49 10.75 2.97
C GLN A 285 -3.00 11.03 2.67
N GLY A 286 -2.23 9.98 2.37
CA GLY A 286 -0.84 10.13 1.93
C GLY A 286 -0.74 10.97 0.65
N ILE A 287 -1.58 10.69 -0.36
CA ILE A 287 -1.59 11.44 -1.62
C ILE A 287 -1.95 12.92 -1.41
N VAL A 288 -2.87 13.25 -0.48
CA VAL A 288 -3.16 14.64 -0.10
C VAL A 288 -1.94 15.33 0.49
N VAL A 289 -1.18 14.66 1.36
CA VAL A 289 0.07 15.22 1.91
C VAL A 289 1.08 15.52 0.81
N ILE A 290 1.21 14.62 -0.17
CA ILE A 290 2.08 14.83 -1.34
C ILE A 290 1.59 16.03 -2.15
N TYR A 291 0.30 16.09 -2.45
CA TYR A 291 -0.28 17.17 -3.27
C TYR A 291 -0.13 18.54 -2.60
N ASP A 292 -0.43 18.65 -1.31
CA ASP A 292 -0.32 19.91 -0.55
C ASP A 292 1.12 20.47 -0.59
N ALA A 293 2.14 19.62 -0.75
CA ALA A 293 3.54 20.06 -0.86
C ALA A 293 3.90 20.57 -2.27
N ILE A 294 3.28 20.04 -3.33
CA ILE A 294 3.56 20.45 -4.73
C ILE A 294 2.60 21.52 -5.25
N GLU A 295 1.45 21.71 -4.60
CA GLU A 295 0.44 22.71 -4.97
C GLU A 295 1.04 24.11 -5.20
N PRO A 296 1.95 24.64 -4.34
CA PRO A 296 2.56 25.95 -4.58
C PRO A 296 3.36 26.02 -5.88
N THR A 297 4.07 24.95 -6.24
CA THR A 297 4.85 24.86 -7.48
C THR A 297 3.93 24.88 -8.71
N ILE A 298 2.81 24.15 -8.66
CA ILE A 298 1.80 24.18 -9.73
C ILE A 298 1.17 25.58 -9.83
N ALA A 299 0.95 26.24 -8.69
CA ALA A 299 0.32 27.56 -8.64
C ALA A 299 1.17 28.69 -9.23
N GLU A 300 2.49 28.50 -9.40
CA GLU A 300 3.35 29.46 -10.11
C GLU A 300 3.01 29.57 -11.60
N ASP A 301 2.53 28.48 -12.21
CA ASP A 301 2.07 28.44 -13.61
C ASP A 301 0.55 28.69 -13.72
N ASP A 302 -0.26 27.95 -12.94
CA ASP A 302 -1.72 28.07 -12.93
C ASP A 302 -2.32 27.87 -11.53
N ALA A 303 -2.43 28.98 -10.79
CA ALA A 303 -3.02 29.00 -9.45
C ALA A 303 -4.45 28.48 -9.38
N GLN A 304 -5.28 28.71 -10.41
CA GLN A 304 -6.68 28.27 -10.40
C GLN A 304 -6.74 26.74 -10.57
N THR A 305 -5.94 26.18 -11.47
CA THR A 305 -5.87 24.74 -11.67
C THR A 305 -5.26 24.03 -10.45
N ALA A 306 -4.24 24.63 -9.82
CA ALA A 306 -3.64 24.11 -8.59
C ALA A 306 -4.68 24.00 -7.45
N GLU A 307 -5.39 25.09 -7.15
CA GLU A 307 -6.43 25.11 -6.11
C GLU A 307 -7.54 24.10 -6.41
N GLN A 308 -8.06 24.10 -7.65
CA GLN A 308 -9.15 23.21 -8.03
C GLN A 308 -8.78 21.72 -7.93
N THR A 309 -7.54 21.38 -8.30
CA THR A 309 -7.05 19.98 -8.23
C THR A 309 -6.90 19.54 -6.78
N GLY A 310 -6.41 20.41 -5.89
CA GLY A 310 -6.34 20.15 -4.45
C GLY A 310 -7.72 19.96 -3.82
N GLU A 311 -8.69 20.80 -4.17
CA GLU A 311 -10.08 20.63 -3.74
C GLU A 311 -10.70 19.32 -4.23
N ASN A 312 -10.44 18.94 -5.49
CA ASN A 312 -10.95 17.70 -6.07
C ASN A 312 -10.39 16.48 -5.33
N LEU A 313 -9.09 16.48 -5.02
CA LEU A 313 -8.45 15.41 -4.28
C LEU A 313 -8.98 15.30 -2.85
N LYS A 314 -9.12 16.42 -2.13
CA LYS A 314 -9.73 16.46 -0.79
C LYS A 314 -11.19 16.00 -0.83
N SER A 315 -11.93 16.31 -1.90
CA SER A 315 -13.30 15.83 -2.11
C SER A 315 -13.36 14.33 -2.35
N LEU A 316 -12.41 13.76 -3.10
CA LEU A 316 -12.28 12.31 -3.30
C LEU A 316 -11.96 11.60 -1.97
N LEU A 317 -11.03 12.12 -1.18
CA LEU A 317 -10.75 11.60 0.17
C LEU A 317 -12.00 11.63 1.05
N THR A 318 -12.68 12.79 1.15
CA THR A 318 -13.92 12.94 1.93
C THR A 318 -15.01 11.95 1.49
N TYR A 319 -15.09 11.68 0.19
CA TYR A 319 -16.03 10.72 -0.38
C TYR A 319 -15.78 9.30 0.13
N VAL A 320 -14.52 8.83 0.10
CA VAL A 320 -14.16 7.49 0.59
C VAL A 320 -14.26 7.41 2.12
N GLU A 321 -13.80 8.45 2.84
CA GLU A 321 -13.93 8.54 4.30
C GLU A 321 -15.37 8.34 4.75
N LYS A 322 -16.32 8.98 4.05
CA LYS A 322 -17.74 8.80 4.33
C LYS A 322 -18.18 7.33 4.17
N LEU A 323 -17.75 6.64 3.12
CA LEU A 323 -18.11 5.23 2.92
C LEU A 323 -17.51 4.34 4.01
N ARG A 324 -16.24 4.58 4.36
CA ARG A 324 -15.53 3.90 5.45
C ARG A 324 -16.26 4.08 6.78
N ASP A 325 -16.64 5.31 7.10
CA ASP A 325 -17.30 5.64 8.36
C ASP A 325 -18.71 5.06 8.43
N GLU A 326 -19.46 5.09 7.33
CA GLU A 326 -20.75 4.43 7.25
C GLU A 326 -20.64 2.90 7.42
N GLU A 327 -19.63 2.25 6.82
CA GLU A 327 -19.36 0.81 7.01
C GLU A 327 -19.02 0.51 8.48
N LYS A 328 -18.14 1.31 9.08
CA LYS A 328 -17.74 1.21 10.49
C LYS A 328 -18.93 1.37 11.43
N ASP A 329 -19.87 2.27 11.10
CA ASP A 329 -21.13 2.49 11.83
C ASP A 329 -22.17 1.38 11.59
N GLY A 330 -21.82 0.37 10.79
CA GLY A 330 -22.60 -0.86 10.58
C GLY A 330 -23.47 -0.86 9.33
N ARG A 331 -23.37 0.15 8.46
CA ARG A 331 -24.03 0.12 7.15
C ARG A 331 -23.50 -1.08 6.36
N LYS A 332 -24.41 -1.85 5.78
CA LYS A 332 -24.08 -2.91 4.82
C LYS A 332 -24.29 -2.41 3.41
N PHE A 333 -23.21 -2.44 2.64
CA PHE A 333 -23.22 -2.10 1.23
C PHE A 333 -23.53 -3.33 0.38
N THR A 334 -24.12 -3.12 -0.80
CA THR A 334 -24.30 -4.18 -1.80
C THR A 334 -23.18 -4.13 -2.84
N ALA A 335 -23.03 -5.21 -3.60
CA ALA A 335 -22.07 -5.27 -4.69
C ALA A 335 -22.32 -4.18 -5.74
N GLU A 336 -23.58 -3.92 -6.09
CA GLU A 336 -23.95 -2.87 -7.05
C GLU A 336 -23.65 -1.46 -6.52
N GLN A 337 -23.75 -1.26 -5.20
CA GLN A 337 -23.34 0.00 -4.57
C GLN A 337 -21.82 0.16 -4.63
N ALA A 338 -21.06 -0.89 -4.31
CA ALA A 338 -19.61 -0.87 -4.42
C ALA A 338 -19.15 -0.55 -5.86
N ASP A 339 -19.76 -1.16 -6.87
CA ASP A 339 -19.49 -0.86 -8.29
C ASP A 339 -19.79 0.60 -8.64
N THR A 340 -20.93 1.11 -8.18
CA THR A 340 -21.34 2.50 -8.44
C THR A 340 -20.36 3.48 -7.80
N TYR A 341 -19.98 3.24 -6.55
CA TYR A 341 -19.06 4.10 -5.83
C TYR A 341 -17.64 4.04 -6.39
N GLY A 342 -17.17 2.84 -6.75
CA GLY A 342 -15.87 2.65 -7.38
C GLY A 342 -15.77 3.34 -8.74
N THR A 343 -16.82 3.26 -9.56
CA THR A 343 -16.86 3.97 -10.85
C THR A 343 -16.80 5.48 -10.67
N GLU A 344 -17.50 6.03 -9.68
CA GLU A 344 -17.46 7.46 -9.38
C GLU A 344 -16.09 7.89 -8.84
N ALA A 345 -15.51 7.14 -7.91
CA ALA A 345 -14.19 7.38 -7.36
C ALA A 345 -13.12 7.35 -8.46
N GLN A 346 -13.14 6.33 -9.32
CA GLN A 346 -12.22 6.19 -10.45
C GLN A 346 -12.27 7.39 -11.40
N LYS A 347 -13.48 7.84 -11.76
CA LYS A 347 -13.63 8.99 -12.66
C LYS A 347 -13.03 10.27 -12.06
N ARG A 348 -13.22 10.50 -10.76
CA ARG A 348 -12.64 11.65 -10.06
C ARG A 348 -11.12 11.54 -10.01
N ALA A 349 -10.62 10.35 -9.68
CA ALA A 349 -9.21 10.05 -9.59
C ALA A 349 -8.46 10.24 -10.93
N GLU A 350 -9.02 9.74 -12.03
CA GLU A 350 -8.45 9.92 -13.38
C GLU A 350 -8.38 11.39 -13.78
N ALA A 351 -9.38 12.20 -13.40
CA ALA A 351 -9.36 13.63 -13.67
C ALA A 351 -8.23 14.32 -12.89
N ILE A 352 -8.05 14.01 -11.60
CA ILE A 352 -6.97 14.55 -10.77
C ILE A 352 -5.60 14.15 -11.34
N ALA A 353 -5.39 12.87 -11.62
CA ALA A 353 -4.14 12.38 -12.20
C ALA A 353 -3.83 13.06 -13.55
N GLY A 354 -4.84 13.27 -14.39
CA GLY A 354 -4.70 13.99 -15.65
C GLY A 354 -4.33 15.46 -15.48
N GLN A 355 -4.87 16.15 -14.46
CA GLN A 355 -4.52 17.54 -14.13
C GLN A 355 -3.08 17.65 -13.64
N VAL A 356 -2.65 16.75 -12.75
CA VAL A 356 -1.28 16.73 -12.22
C VAL A 356 -0.27 16.37 -13.31
N SER A 357 -0.62 15.46 -14.22
CA SER A 357 0.21 15.14 -15.38
C SER A 357 0.43 16.35 -16.29
N GLN A 358 -0.63 17.13 -16.55
CA GLN A 358 -0.52 18.36 -17.35
C GLN A 358 0.34 19.43 -16.65
N ALA A 359 0.24 19.55 -15.33
CA ALA A 359 1.09 20.44 -14.56
C ALA A 359 2.56 20.00 -14.60
N ALA A 360 2.84 18.70 -14.48
CA ALA A 360 4.20 18.17 -14.63
C ALA A 360 4.80 18.53 -16.00
N ASP A 361 4.04 18.31 -17.08
CA ASP A 361 4.45 18.65 -18.44
C ASP A 361 4.74 20.15 -18.60
N ALA A 362 3.90 21.03 -18.04
CA ALA A 362 4.08 22.48 -18.08
C ALA A 362 5.33 22.95 -17.33
N LEU A 363 5.63 22.28 -16.20
CA LEU A 363 6.80 22.54 -15.37
C LEU A 363 8.08 21.85 -15.88
N GLY A 364 7.98 21.00 -16.92
CA GLY A 364 9.11 20.24 -17.46
C GLY A 364 9.60 19.13 -16.53
N ILE A 365 8.72 18.60 -15.69
CA ILE A 365 8.99 17.47 -14.79
C ILE A 365 8.70 16.18 -15.55
N GLU A 366 9.71 15.31 -15.68
CA GLU A 366 9.57 14.01 -16.33
C GLU A 366 8.94 13.00 -15.35
N LEU A 367 7.84 12.38 -15.77
CA LEU A 367 7.16 11.31 -15.03
C LEU A 367 7.66 9.94 -15.50
N GLU A 368 7.78 8.99 -14.58
CA GLU A 368 8.20 7.61 -14.89
C GLU A 368 6.98 6.71 -15.14
N GLY A 369 7.02 5.84 -16.15
CA GLY A 369 5.86 5.05 -16.64
C GLY A 369 6.01 3.52 -16.59
#